data_AF-A0A959UNK3-F1
#
_entry.id   AF-A0A959UNK3-F1
#
_cell.length_a   1.000
_cell.length_b   1.000
_cell.length_c   1.000
_cell.angle_alpha   90.00
_cell.angle_beta   90.00
_cell.angle_gamma   90.00
#
_symmetry.space_group_name_H-M   'P 1'
#
loop_
_entity.id
_entity.type
_entity.pdbx_description
1 polymer ?
#
loop_
_entity_poly.entity_id
_entity_poly.type
_entity_poly.pdbx_seq_one_letter_code
_entity_poly.pdbx_strand_id
1 'polypeptide(L)'
;CCSHPRPGEDTALAARRRLWEEMGIDTAVEHRFHFIYRAPFGNGLTEHELDHVFFAVHAGEPSPDPTEASSWRWVRPEVVTDELANDPEAFTVWFRACWNEVLRHRELLRDRA
;
A
#
# COMPACT_ATOMS: atom_id res chain seq x y z
N CYS A 1 -0.52 -3.29 2.64
CA CYS A 1 -1.90 -3.32 3.15
C CYS A 1 -2.77 -2.55 2.18
N CYS A 2 -3.75 -3.23 1.57
CA CYS A 2 -4.71 -2.68 0.61
C CYS A 2 -6.08 -3.27 0.98
N SER A 3 -7.10 -2.44 1.14
CA SER A 3 -8.42 -2.89 1.60
C SER A 3 -9.45 -1.77 1.40
N HIS A 4 -10.69 -2.01 1.84
CA HIS A 4 -11.80 -1.07 1.70
C HIS A 4 -12.26 -0.52 3.04
N PRO A 5 -12.70 0.76 3.09
CA PRO A 5 -13.47 1.26 4.22
C PRO A 5 -14.82 0.54 4.29
N ARG A 6 -15.30 0.31 5.51
CA ARG A 6 -16.68 -0.12 5.74
C ARG A 6 -17.64 1.01 5.35
N PRO A 7 -18.94 0.74 5.11
CA PRO A 7 -19.93 1.78 4.86
C PRO A 7 -19.92 2.84 5.98
N GLY A 8 -19.63 4.10 5.61
CA GLY A 8 -19.55 5.23 6.55
C GLY A 8 -18.26 5.32 7.38
N GLU A 9 -17.29 4.43 7.16
CA GLU A 9 -15.97 4.48 7.82
C GLU A 9 -15.07 5.51 7.13
N ASP A 10 -14.36 6.30 7.93
CA ASP A 10 -13.32 7.19 7.42
C ASP A 10 -12.16 6.38 6.83
N THR A 11 -11.67 6.79 5.66
CA THR A 11 -10.62 6.05 4.94
C THR A 11 -9.30 5.95 5.71
N ALA A 12 -8.93 6.95 6.51
CA ALA A 12 -7.71 6.90 7.32
C ALA A 12 -7.88 5.92 8.50
N LEU A 13 -9.07 5.90 9.12
CA LEU A 13 -9.40 4.92 10.15
C LEU A 13 -9.41 3.49 9.59
N ALA A 14 -9.98 3.29 8.40
CA ALA A 14 -9.95 2.00 7.71
C ALA A 14 -8.51 1.56 7.41
N ALA A 15 -7.67 2.46 6.87
CA ALA A 15 -6.27 2.17 6.58
C ALA A 15 -5.48 1.77 7.83
N ARG A 16 -5.62 2.53 8.94
CA ARG A 16 -4.96 2.20 10.21
C ARG A 16 -5.47 0.87 10.78
N ARG A 17 -6.78 0.62 10.75
CA ARG A 17 -7.38 -0.63 11.22
C ARG A 17 -6.85 -1.82 10.44
N ARG A 18 -6.85 -1.75 9.10
CA ARG A 18 -6.37 -2.84 8.24
C ARG A 18 -4.86 -3.04 8.34
N LEU A 19 -4.10 -1.96 8.51
CA LEU A 19 -2.67 -2.07 8.77
C LEU A 19 -2.36 -2.85 10.06
N TRP A 20 -3.18 -2.64 11.10
CA TRP A 20 -3.08 -3.44 12.33
C TRP A 20 -3.56 -4.88 12.14
N GLU A 21 -4.73 -5.09 11.52
CA GLU A 21 -5.30 -6.44 11.28
C GLU A 21 -4.36 -7.31 10.41
N GLU A 22 -3.78 -6.76 9.34
CA GLU A 22 -2.97 -7.53 8.39
C GLU A 22 -1.49 -7.65 8.80
N MET A 23 -0.91 -6.57 9.34
CA MET A 23 0.54 -6.47 9.54
C MET A 23 0.94 -6.36 11.03
N GLY A 24 -0.01 -6.25 11.95
CA GLY A 24 0.25 -6.02 13.37
C GLY A 24 0.80 -4.63 13.68
N ILE A 25 0.69 -3.67 12.75
CA ILE A 25 1.27 -2.33 12.89
C ILE A 25 0.18 -1.34 13.30
N ASP A 26 0.31 -0.75 14.48
CA ASP A 26 -0.52 0.38 14.93
C ASP A 26 0.27 1.69 14.89
N THR A 27 0.08 2.48 13.84
CA THR A 27 0.72 3.79 13.69
C THR A 27 -0.21 4.79 13.01
N ALA A 28 0.08 6.07 13.17
CA ALA A 28 -0.63 7.12 12.45
C ALA A 28 -0.37 7.02 10.95
N VAL A 29 -1.44 7.16 10.17
CA VAL A 29 -1.41 7.19 8.72
C VAL A 29 -1.73 8.60 8.21
N GLU A 30 -1.06 9.03 7.15
CA GLU A 30 -1.24 10.33 6.53
C GLU A 30 -1.66 10.15 5.07
N HIS A 31 -2.82 10.69 4.69
CA HIS A 31 -3.27 10.68 3.31
C HIS A 31 -2.30 11.49 2.44
N ARG A 32 -1.86 10.92 1.30
CA ARG A 32 -0.95 11.59 0.37
C ARG A 32 -1.60 11.94 -0.95
N PHE A 33 -2.27 10.99 -1.57
CA PHE A 33 -2.95 11.18 -2.84
C PHE A 33 -3.99 10.08 -3.05
N HIS A 34 -4.80 10.22 -4.08
CA HIS A 34 -5.67 9.15 -4.57
C HIS A 34 -5.55 9.04 -6.09
N PHE A 35 -5.91 7.89 -6.64
CA PHE A 35 -5.96 7.67 -8.08
C PHE A 35 -7.08 6.70 -8.42
N ILE A 36 -7.53 6.71 -9.67
CA ILE A 36 -8.53 5.76 -10.17
C ILE A 36 -7.82 4.77 -11.07
N TYR A 37 -8.09 3.49 -10.86
CA TYR A 37 -7.62 2.43 -11.76
C TYR A 37 -8.74 1.44 -12.07
N ARG A 38 -8.59 0.74 -13.20
CA ARG A 38 -9.45 -0.36 -13.57
C ARG A 38 -8.60 -1.52 -14.07
N ALA A 39 -8.69 -2.66 -13.41
CA ALA A 39 -7.88 -3.83 -13.71
C ALA A 39 -8.75 -5.10 -13.81
N PRO A 40 -8.75 -5.80 -14.95
CA PRO A 40 -9.39 -7.11 -15.05
C PRO A 40 -8.49 -8.19 -14.44
N PHE A 41 -9.11 -9.21 -13.84
CA PHE A 41 -8.45 -10.41 -13.36
C PHE A 41 -8.69 -11.60 -14.29
N GLY A 42 -7.76 -12.56 -14.30
CA GLY A 42 -7.86 -13.77 -15.13
C GLY A 42 -9.05 -14.68 -14.82
N ASN A 43 -9.70 -14.49 -13.68
CA ASN A 43 -10.91 -15.22 -13.27
C ASN A 43 -12.22 -14.51 -13.68
N GLY A 44 -12.15 -13.44 -14.47
CA GLY A 44 -13.31 -12.67 -14.93
C GLY A 44 -13.79 -11.59 -13.96
N LEU A 45 -13.14 -11.42 -12.81
CA LEU A 45 -13.38 -10.28 -11.91
C LEU A 45 -12.73 -9.01 -12.48
N THR A 46 -13.15 -7.86 -11.98
CA THR A 46 -12.55 -6.56 -12.30
C THR A 46 -12.53 -5.70 -11.05
N GLU A 47 -11.39 -5.14 -10.74
CA GLU A 47 -11.28 -4.02 -9.82
C GLU A 47 -11.48 -2.72 -10.58
N HIS A 48 -12.27 -1.82 -10.00
CA HIS A 48 -12.48 -0.47 -10.49
C HIS A 48 -12.68 0.45 -9.29
N GLU A 49 -11.61 1.10 -8.87
CA GLU A 49 -11.52 1.71 -7.55
C GLU A 49 -10.98 3.12 -7.62
N LEU A 50 -11.49 3.97 -6.72
CA LEU A 50 -10.83 5.20 -6.29
C LEU A 50 -9.95 4.83 -5.08
N ASP A 51 -8.67 4.62 -5.34
CA ASP A 51 -7.73 4.14 -4.33
C ASP A 51 -7.07 5.31 -3.60
N HIS A 52 -7.18 5.30 -2.27
CA HIS A 52 -6.65 6.33 -1.39
C HIS A 52 -5.32 5.87 -0.79
N VAL A 53 -4.24 6.57 -1.10
CA VAL A 53 -2.89 6.19 -0.69
C VAL A 53 -2.50 6.93 0.58
N PHE A 54 -2.18 6.15 1.61
CA PHE A 54 -1.74 6.63 2.91
C PHE A 54 -0.31 6.20 3.20
N PHE A 55 0.46 7.08 3.82
CA PHE A 55 1.81 6.78 4.29
C PHE A 55 1.84 6.66 5.81
N ALA A 56 2.68 5.76 6.30
CA ALA A 56 2.93 5.52 7.71
C ALA A 56 4.43 5.38 7.95
N VAL A 57 4.90 5.84 9.12
CA VAL A 57 6.24 5.58 9.62
C VAL A 57 6.12 4.65 10.81
N HIS A 58 6.86 3.56 10.78
CA HIS A 58 6.90 2.55 11.83
C HIS A 58 8.35 2.16 12.10
N ALA A 59 8.70 2.09 13.38
CA ALA A 59 9.96 1.56 13.85
C ALA A 59 9.67 0.25 14.59
N GLY A 60 10.25 -0.84 14.12
CA GLY A 60 10.00 -2.18 14.64
C GLY A 60 9.73 -3.19 13.54
N GLU A 61 9.52 -4.44 13.97
CA GLU A 61 9.21 -5.53 13.06
C GLU A 61 7.70 -5.75 12.98
N PRO A 62 7.13 -5.89 11.76
CA PRO A 62 5.74 -6.27 11.57
C PRO A 62 5.47 -7.67 12.17
N SER A 63 4.25 -7.87 12.70
CA SER A 63 3.75 -9.18 13.13
C SER A 63 2.51 -9.52 12.30
N PRO A 64 2.68 -9.91 11.02
CA PRO A 64 1.57 -10.11 10.12
C PRO A 64 0.69 -11.30 10.52
N ASP A 65 -0.60 -11.20 10.18
CA ASP A 65 -1.51 -12.33 10.19
C ASP A 65 -1.15 -13.26 9.00
N PRO A 66 -0.80 -14.54 9.25
CA PRO A 66 -0.41 -15.46 8.18
C PRO A 66 -1.56 -15.81 7.22
N THR A 67 -2.80 -15.50 7.56
CA THR A 67 -3.97 -15.65 6.67
C THR A 67 -4.09 -14.52 5.66
N GLU A 68 -3.44 -13.37 5.92
CA GLU A 68 -3.51 -12.16 5.10
C GLU A 68 -2.18 -11.88 4.38
N ALA A 69 -1.04 -12.08 5.06
CA ALA A 69 0.29 -11.83 4.50
C ALA A 69 1.24 -13.02 4.72
N SER A 70 1.68 -13.63 3.61
CA SER A 70 2.56 -14.81 3.63
C SER A 70 4.02 -14.50 3.96
N SER A 71 4.47 -13.27 3.69
CA SER A 71 5.84 -12.81 3.97
C SER A 71 5.93 -11.28 3.92
N TRP A 72 7.03 -10.73 4.43
CA TRP A 72 7.34 -9.31 4.34
C TRP A 72 8.86 -9.10 4.30
N ARG A 73 9.28 -7.93 3.81
CA ARG A 73 10.67 -7.46 3.90
C ARG A 73 10.71 -5.94 3.91
N TRP A 74 11.65 -5.37 4.66
CA TRP A 74 12.02 -3.96 4.53
C TRP A 74 12.94 -3.79 3.33
N VAL A 75 12.63 -2.82 2.47
CA VAL A 75 13.33 -2.63 1.20
C VAL A 75 13.53 -1.16 0.91
N ARG A 76 14.63 -0.84 0.24
CA ARG A 76 14.84 0.51 -0.26
C ARG A 76 13.99 0.76 -1.50
N PRO A 77 13.44 1.97 -1.71
CA PRO A 77 12.65 2.29 -2.91
C PRO A 77 13.42 2.07 -4.21
N GLU A 78 14.74 2.27 -4.20
CA GLU A 78 15.57 2.04 -5.39
C GLU A 78 15.54 0.56 -5.83
N VAL A 79 15.58 -0.37 -4.87
CA VAL A 79 15.49 -1.81 -5.14
C VAL A 79 14.13 -2.18 -5.74
N VAL A 80 13.04 -1.63 -5.18
CA VAL A 80 11.68 -1.88 -5.71
C VAL A 80 11.53 -1.32 -7.12
N THR A 81 12.17 -0.18 -7.41
CA THR A 81 12.16 0.41 -8.76
C THR A 81 12.84 -0.50 -9.77
N ASP A 82 13.99 -1.06 -9.41
CA ASP A 82 14.71 -2.01 -10.26
C ASP A 82 13.93 -3.32 -10.45
N GLU A 83 13.33 -3.86 -9.38
CA GLU A 83 12.50 -5.07 -9.46
C GLU A 83 11.25 -4.85 -10.33
N LEU A 84 10.55 -3.73 -10.19
CA LEU A 84 9.40 -3.37 -11.03
C LEU A 84 9.78 -3.25 -12.52
N ALA A 85 10.99 -2.77 -12.82
CA ALA A 85 11.47 -2.66 -14.19
C ALA A 85 11.83 -4.02 -14.80
N ASN A 86 12.35 -4.95 -13.97
CA ASN A 86 12.80 -6.26 -14.42
C ASN A 86 11.68 -7.32 -14.46
N ASP A 87 10.78 -7.30 -13.47
CA ASP A 87 9.68 -8.26 -13.34
C ASP A 87 8.42 -7.55 -12.80
N PRO A 88 7.73 -6.75 -13.63
CA PRO A 88 6.53 -6.03 -13.20
C PRO A 88 5.40 -6.96 -12.75
N GLU A 89 5.30 -8.16 -13.31
CA GLU A 89 4.21 -9.09 -12.99
C GLU A 89 4.35 -9.76 -11.62
N ALA A 90 5.52 -9.64 -10.97
CA ALA A 90 5.68 -9.96 -9.55
C ALA A 90 4.94 -9.00 -8.61
N PHE A 91 4.46 -7.86 -9.12
CA PHE A 91 3.75 -6.83 -8.35
C PHE A 91 2.29 -6.71 -8.78
N THR A 92 1.42 -6.27 -7.87
CA THR A 92 0.01 -6.04 -8.19
C THR A 92 -0.18 -4.86 -9.14
N VAL A 93 -1.25 -4.90 -9.94
CA VAL A 93 -1.53 -3.89 -10.97
C VAL A 93 -1.62 -2.48 -10.39
N TRP A 94 -2.29 -2.31 -9.24
CA TRP A 94 -2.43 -1.02 -8.57
C TRP A 94 -1.09 -0.50 -8.01
N PHE A 95 -0.23 -1.38 -7.48
CA PHE A 95 1.10 -0.99 -7.00
C PHE A 95 1.97 -0.45 -8.14
N ARG A 96 1.95 -1.11 -9.30
CA ARG A 96 2.62 -0.61 -10.52
C ARG A 96 2.08 0.74 -10.95
N ALA A 97 0.75 0.90 -10.93
CA ALA A 97 0.08 2.11 -11.40
C ALA A 97 0.43 3.35 -10.56
N CYS A 98 0.59 3.18 -9.24
CA CYS A 98 0.86 4.30 -8.34
C CYS A 98 2.33 4.50 -7.96
N TRP A 99 3.25 3.58 -8.32
CA TRP A 99 4.64 3.62 -7.86
C TRP A 99 5.35 4.97 -8.10
N ASN A 100 5.16 5.56 -9.28
CA ASN A 100 5.75 6.87 -9.58
C ASN A 100 5.21 8.00 -8.70
N GLU A 101 3.92 7.96 -8.35
CA GLU A 101 3.34 8.91 -7.38
C GLU A 101 3.87 8.65 -5.97
N VAL A 102 4.02 7.39 -5.57
CA VAL A 102 4.64 7.03 -4.29
C VAL A 102 6.03 7.65 -4.18
N LEU A 103 6.86 7.53 -5.23
CA LEU A 103 8.19 8.12 -5.28
C LEU A 103 8.18 9.66 -5.18
N ARG A 104 7.22 10.34 -5.83
CA ARG A 104 7.06 11.80 -5.75
C ARG A 104 6.67 12.26 -4.36
N HIS A 105 5.75 11.55 -3.70
CA HIS A 105 5.23 11.94 -2.40
C HIS A 105 6.12 11.49 -1.22
N ARG A 106 7.06 10.55 -1.42
CA ARG A 106 7.96 10.06 -0.35
C ARG A 106 8.97 11.10 0.13
N GLU A 107 9.37 12.03 -0.74
CA GLU A 107 10.40 13.02 -0.42
C GLU A 107 9.97 13.91 0.76
N LEU A 108 8.67 14.09 0.95
CA LEU A 108 8.05 14.85 2.04
C LEU A 108 8.07 14.15 3.41
N LEU A 109 8.47 12.88 3.50
CA LEU A 109 8.66 12.17 4.77
C LEU A 109 10.09 12.37 5.34
N ARG A 110 11.07 12.72 4.51
CA ARG A 110 12.47 12.86 4.93
C ARG A 110 12.72 14.09 5.80
N ASP A 111 11.86 15.10 5.75
CA ASP A 111 12.00 16.33 6.52
C ASP A 111 11.52 16.22 7.98
N ARG A 112 11.08 15.03 8.42
CA ARG A 112 10.49 14.80 9.76
C ARG A 112 11.22 13.75 10.61
N ALA A 113 12.40 13.30 10.19
CA ALA A 113 13.23 12.32 10.89
C ALA A 113 14.53 12.95 11.42
#